data_AF-A0A351AVK9-F1
#
_entry.id   AF-A0A351AVK9-F1
#
_cell.length_a   1.000
_cell.length_b   1.000
_cell.length_c   1.000
_cell.angle_alpha   90.00
_cell.angle_beta   90.00
_cell.angle_gamma   90.00
#
_symmetry.space_group_name_H-M   'P 1'
#
loop_
_entity.id
_entity.type
_entity.pdbx_description
1 polymer ?
#
loop_
_entity_poly.entity_id
_entity_poly.type
_entity_poly.pdbx_seq_one_letter_code
_entity_poly.pdbx_strand_id
1 'polypeptide(L)' 'NKKKLSALYYLAGKIEPNRDYTEPEINDILDDWTCFHDPATLRRELFNKGLVDRTPDCSRYRKAKAIPPLAEFIAKFI' A
#
# COMPACT_ATOMS: atom_id res chain seq x y z
N ASN A 1 -7.05 -14.27 -3.35
CA ASN A 1 -8.15 -13.61 -4.11
C ASN A 1 -7.54 -12.53 -5.02
N LYS A 2 -7.64 -12.71 -6.35
CA LYS A 2 -7.05 -11.81 -7.35
C LYS A 2 -7.54 -10.37 -7.23
N LYS A 3 -8.84 -10.16 -6.98
CA LYS A 3 -9.44 -8.81 -6.88
C LYS A 3 -8.84 -7.99 -5.74
N LYS A 4 -8.62 -8.64 -4.59
CA LYS A 4 -7.99 -8.00 -3.41
C LYS A 4 -6.56 -7.56 -3.74
N LEU A 5 -5.78 -8.40 -4.41
CA LEU A 5 -4.41 -8.07 -4.81
C LEU A 5 -4.38 -6.89 -5.79
N SER A 6 -5.28 -6.87 -6.78
CA SER A 6 -5.41 -5.75 -7.71
C SER A 6 -5.77 -4.44 -7.00
N ALA A 7 -6.66 -4.48 -6.01
CA ALA A 7 -7.02 -3.30 -5.23
C ALA A 7 -5.82 -2.75 -4.42
N LEU A 8 -5.06 -3.61 -3.74
CA LEU A 8 -3.85 -3.19 -3.01
C LEU A 8 -2.81 -2.58 -3.95
N TYR A 9 -2.61 -3.19 -5.11
CA TYR A 9 -1.71 -2.66 -6.14
C TYR A 9 -2.14 -1.28 -6.64
N TYR A 10 -3.44 -1.09 -6.87
CA TYR A 10 -4.01 0.19 -7.26
C TYR A 10 -3.77 1.28 -6.20
N LEU A 11 -3.98 0.96 -4.92
CA LEU A 11 -3.73 1.89 -3.81
C LEU A 11 -2.26 2.28 -3.69
N ALA A 12 -1.34 1.32 -3.86
CA ALA A 12 0.09 1.62 -3.91
C ALA A 12 0.45 2.57 -5.06
N GLY A 13 -0.33 2.54 -6.15
CA GLY A 13 -0.24 3.48 -7.26
C GLY A 13 -0.55 4.94 -6.88
N LYS A 14 -1.38 5.17 -5.85
CA LYS A 14 -1.80 6.51 -5.38
C LYS A 14 -0.79 7.18 -4.46
N ILE A 15 0.10 6.39 -3.85
CA ILE A 15 1.19 6.89 -3.03
C ILE A 15 2.27 7.43 -3.96
N GLU A 16 2.78 8.63 -3.68
CA GLU A 16 3.85 9.23 -4.48
C GLU A 16 5.18 8.49 -4.23
N PRO A 17 5.97 8.25 -5.29
CA PRO A 17 7.33 7.73 -5.13
C PRO A 17 8.24 8.80 -4.49
N ASN A 18 9.23 8.35 -3.70
CA ASN A 18 10.23 9.21 -3.05
C ASN A 18 9.69 10.23 -2.04
N ARG A 19 8.45 10.05 -1.57
CA ARG A 19 7.87 10.82 -0.47
C ARG A 19 7.67 9.94 0.74
N ASP A 20 8.07 10.43 1.91
CA ASP A 20 7.70 9.85 3.19
C ASP A 20 6.37 10.49 3.64
N TYR A 21 5.40 9.64 3.94
CA TYR A 21 4.11 10.01 4.50
C TYR A 21 4.07 9.63 5.97
N THR A 22 3.51 10.50 6.79
CA THR A 22 3.17 10.16 8.18
C THR A 22 1.97 9.21 8.23
N GLU A 23 1.77 8.53 9.36
CA GLU A 23 0.59 7.70 9.59
C GLU A 23 -0.75 8.38 9.22
N PRO A 24 -1.06 9.60 9.70
CA PRO A 24 -2.32 10.27 9.34
C PRO A 24 -2.39 10.57 7.84
N GLU A 25 -1.33 11.06 7.20
CA GLU A 25 -1.36 11.35 5.76
C GLU A 25 -1.66 10.12 4.90
N ILE A 26 -1.04 8.97 5.21
CA ILE A 26 -1.33 7.74 4.47
C ILE A 26 -2.73 7.21 4.79
N ASN A 27 -3.23 7.41 6.02
CA ASN A 27 -4.60 7.02 6.36
C ASN A 27 -5.60 7.83 5.52
N ASP A 28 -5.41 9.14 5.42
CA ASP A 28 -6.26 10.04 4.62
C ASP A 28 -6.26 9.61 3.15
N ILE A 29 -5.08 9.31 2.57
CA ILE A 29 -4.99 8.77 1.20
C ILE A 29 -5.80 7.46 1.08
N LEU A 30 -5.63 6.53 2.01
CA LEU A 30 -6.31 5.23 1.92
C LEU A 30 -7.82 5.35 2.08
N ASP A 31 -8.30 6.25 2.94
CA ASP A 31 -9.72 6.52 3.13
C ASP A 31 -10.34 7.27 1.94
N ASP A 32 -9.61 8.20 1.31
CA ASP A 32 -10.06 8.89 0.10
C ASP A 32 -10.28 7.93 -1.08
N TRP A 33 -9.43 6.90 -1.19
CA TRP A 33 -9.48 5.92 -2.28
C TRP A 33 -10.28 4.66 -1.95
N THR A 34 -10.76 4.48 -0.72
CA THR A 34 -11.51 3.29 -0.31
C THR A 34 -12.67 3.58 0.62
N CYS A 35 -13.83 2.96 0.37
CA CYS A 35 -14.93 2.93 1.34
C CYS A 35 -14.74 1.86 2.43
N PHE A 36 -13.50 1.36 2.63
CA PHE A 36 -13.23 0.28 3.60
C PHE A 36 -13.13 0.83 5.02
N HIS A 37 -12.74 2.10 5.17
CA HIS A 37 -12.64 2.82 6.45
C HIS A 37 -11.84 2.08 7.54
N ASP A 38 -10.90 1.22 7.14
CA ASP A 38 -9.93 0.58 8.02
C ASP A 38 -8.53 0.70 7.41
N PRO A 39 -7.93 1.90 7.49
CA PRO A 39 -6.63 2.17 6.89
C PRO A 39 -5.52 1.37 7.59
N ALA A 40 -5.70 0.98 8.86
CA ALA A 40 -4.74 0.16 9.59
C ALA A 40 -4.54 -1.22 8.95
N THR A 41 -5.62 -1.92 8.58
CA THR A 41 -5.52 -3.20 7.87
C THR A 41 -4.92 -3.00 6.48
N LEU A 42 -5.31 -1.95 5.75
CA LEU A 42 -4.77 -1.65 4.43
C LEU A 42 -3.26 -1.39 4.48
N ARG A 43 -2.77 -0.58 5.42
CA ARG A 43 -1.34 -0.32 5.65
C ARG A 43 -0.59 -1.62 5.91
N ARG A 44 -1.14 -2.50 6.76
CA ARG A 44 -0.52 -3.80 7.06
C ARG A 44 -0.47 -4.70 5.85
N GLU A 45 -1.54 -4.78 5.06
CA GLU A 45 -1.57 -5.56 3.82
C GLU A 45 -0.60 -5.02 2.77
N LEU A 46 -0.55 -3.70 2.58
CA LEU A 46 0.39 -3.04 1.65
C LEU A 46 1.84 -3.33 2.02
N PHE A 47 2.17 -3.28 3.32
CA PHE A 47 3.48 -3.64 3.83
C PHE A 47 3.78 -5.14 3.66
N ASN A 48 2.85 -6.02 4.06
CA ASN A 48 3.01 -7.48 3.93
C ASN A 48 3.22 -7.93 2.47
N LYS A 49 2.67 -7.18 1.51
CA LYS A 49 2.82 -7.45 0.07
C LYS A 49 4.03 -6.76 -0.55
N GLY A 50 4.80 -5.98 0.21
CA GLY A 50 6.00 -5.28 -0.25
C GLY A 50 5.70 -4.13 -1.21
N LEU A 51 4.52 -3.54 -1.13
CA LEU A 51 4.12 -2.39 -1.95
C LEU A 51 4.49 -1.05 -1.31
N VAL A 52 4.59 -1.05 0.02
CA VAL A 52 4.91 0.12 0.85
C VAL A 52 5.92 -0.33 1.90
N ASP A 53 6.95 0.47 2.12
CA ASP A 53 7.87 0.34 3.23
C ASP A 53 7.42 1.23 4.39
N ARG A 54 7.68 0.80 5.62
CA ARG A 54 7.39 1.58 6.83
C ARG A 54 8.59 1.59 7.77
N THR A 55 8.67 2.62 8.61
CA THR A 55 9.60 2.62 9.75
C THR A 55 9.16 1.61 10.81
N PRO A 56 10.10 1.04 11.61
CA PRO A 56 9.77 0.15 12.71
C PRO A 56 8.77 0.79 13.69
N ASP A 57 8.90 2.11 13.91
CA ASP A 57 8.02 2.91 14.76
C ASP A 57 6.62 3.18 14.16
N CYS A 58 6.32 2.63 12.97
CA CYS A 58 5.06 2.86 12.22
C CYS A 58 4.73 4.34 11.95
N SER A 59 5.69 5.24 12.15
CA SER A 59 5.51 6.69 12.05
C SER A 59 5.58 7.20 10.61
N ARG A 60 6.29 6.49 9.74
CA ARG A 60 6.51 6.88 8.34
C ARG A 60 6.26 5.71 7.41
N TYR A 61 5.63 6.02 6.30
CA TYR A 61 5.31 5.12 5.22
C TYR A 61 5.84 5.71 3.91
N ARG A 62 6.37 4.86 3.04
CA ARG A 62 6.86 5.26 1.72
C ARG A 62 6.58 4.19 0.70
N LYS A 63 6.38 4.58 -0.54
CA LYS A 63 6.23 3.63 -1.63
C LYS A 63 7.48 2.75 -1.78
N ALA A 64 7.29 1.46 -1.97
CA ALA A 64 8.40 0.55 -2.23
C ALA A 64 9.11 0.94 -3.54
N LYS A 65 10.45 0.92 -3.54
CA LYS A 65 11.25 1.33 -4.70
C LYS A 65 11.07 0.43 -5.92
N ALA A 66 10.82 -0.85 -5.68
CA ALA A 66 10.70 -1.86 -6.72
C ALA A 66 9.34 -2.56 -6.59
N ILE A 67 8.33 -2.00 -7.25
CA ILE A 67 7.01 -2.63 -7.37
C ILE A 67 6.99 -3.36 -8.72
N PRO A 68 6.86 -4.70 -8.75
CA PRO A 68 6.78 -5.45 -10.01
C PRO A 68 5.51 -5.09 -10.79
N PRO A 69 5.43 -5.37 -12.09
CA PRO A 69 4.20 -5.22 -12.86
C PRO A 69 3.03 -5.98 -12.22
N LEU A 70 1.80 -5.47 -12.38
CA LEU A 70 0.60 -6.05 -11.77
C LEU A 70 0.46 -7.57 -12.02
N ALA A 71 0.77 -8.03 -13.23
CA ALA A 71 0.69 -9.45 -13.59
C ALA A 71 1.65 -10.32 -12.76
N GLU A 72 2.90 -9.87 -12.60
CA GLU A 72 3.93 -10.55 -11.80
C GLU A 72 3.61 -10.49 -10.30
N PHE A 73 3.15 -9.32 -9.83
CA PHE A 73 2.69 -9.14 -8.45
C PHE A 73 1.57 -10.14 -8.12
N ILE A 74 0.56 -10.22 -8.97
CA ILE A 74 -0.57 -11.12 -8.78
C ILE A 74 -0.08 -12.58 -8.82
N ALA A 75 0.78 -12.95 -9.77
CA ALA A 75 1.34 -14.30 -9.87
C ALA A 75 2.15 -14.71 -8.64
N LYS A 76 2.87 -13.78 -8.01
CA LYS A 76 3.66 -14.04 -6.79
C LYS A 76 2.81 -14.38 -5.57
N PHE A 77 1.55 -13.93 -5.52
CA PHE A 77 0.67 -14.05 -4.35
C PHE A 77 -0.63 -14.82 -4.60
N ILE A 78 -0.75 -15.47 -5.76
CA ILE A 78 -1.81 -16.43 -6.09
C ILE A 78 -1.44 -17.81 -5.56
#